data_AF-A0A2V9IXL9-F1
#
_entry.id   AF-A0A2V9IXL9-F1
#
_cell.length_a   1.000
_cell.length_b   1.000
_cell.length_c   1.000
_cell.angle_alpha   90.00
_cell.angle_beta   90.00
_cell.angle_gamma   90.00
#
_symmetry.space_group_name_H-M   'P 1'
#
loop_
_entity.id
_entity.type
_entity.pdbx_description
1 polymer ?
#
loop_
_entity_poly.entity_id
_entity_poly.type
_entity_poly.pdbx_seq_one_letter_code
_entity_poly.pdbx_strand_id
1 'polypeptide(L)'
;NPETNRYEIESRSFEQIKQRLLFALTNFGRPTISVRDGNYENRGELYLEHEHSGADLKIDDAEATLRNIHRLWTRPVHVESRIEDKPVVLSFDGSNHQNRSL
;
A
#
# COMPACT_ATOMS: atom_id res chain seq x y z
N ASN A 1 38.63 9.28 -14.41
CA ASN A 1 39.76 8.61 -15.09
C ASN A 1 39.18 7.54 -16.01
N PRO A 2 39.37 7.60 -17.33
CA PRO A 2 38.59 6.79 -18.30
C PRO A 2 39.06 5.32 -18.43
N GLU A 3 39.69 4.74 -17.40
CA GLU A 3 40.38 3.44 -17.49
C GLU A 3 40.07 2.47 -16.35
N THR A 4 38.81 2.38 -15.94
CA THR A 4 38.35 1.20 -15.21
C THR A 4 36.89 0.95 -15.52
N ASN A 5 36.63 -0.11 -16.29
CA ASN A 5 35.33 -0.76 -16.46
C ASN A 5 34.91 -1.46 -15.14
N ARG A 6 35.01 -0.74 -14.02
CA ARG A 6 34.56 -1.21 -12.71
C ARG A 6 33.08 -0.92 -12.67
N TYR A 7 32.29 -1.99 -12.77
CA TYR A 7 30.97 -2.03 -12.18
C TYR A 7 31.13 -1.71 -10.70
N GLU A 8 30.99 -0.43 -10.35
CA GLU A 8 30.86 -0.01 -8.98
C GLU A 8 29.52 -0.57 -8.52
N ILE A 9 29.58 -1.66 -7.75
CA ILE A 9 28.39 -2.22 -7.11
C ILE A 9 27.99 -1.20 -6.05
N GLU A 10 27.14 -0.25 -6.45
CA GLU A 10 26.38 0.60 -5.55
C GLU A 10 25.43 -0.29 -4.75
N SER A 11 25.98 -0.83 -3.66
CA SER A 11 25.24 -1.18 -2.45
C SER A 11 24.49 -2.51 -2.44
N ARG A 12 24.72 -3.24 -1.34
CA ARG A 12 24.23 -4.58 -0.98
C ARG A 12 22.72 -4.61 -0.72
N SER A 13 21.91 -4.54 -1.76
CA SER A 13 20.46 -4.81 -1.64
C SER A 13 19.94 -5.73 -2.75
N PHE A 14 20.77 -6.71 -3.13
CA PHE A 14 20.38 -7.76 -4.08
C PHE A 14 19.04 -8.41 -3.70
N GLU A 15 18.80 -8.58 -2.39
CA GLU A 15 17.55 -9.13 -1.87
C GLU A 15 16.35 -8.22 -2.13
N GLN A 16 16.47 -6.90 -1.91
CA GLN A 16 15.39 -5.94 -2.23
C GLN A 16 15.14 -5.85 -3.75
N ILE A 17 16.19 -5.89 -4.57
CA ILE A 17 16.07 -5.88 -6.03
C ILE A 17 15.38 -7.16 -6.53
N LYS A 18 15.77 -8.32 -5.97
CA LYS A 18 15.16 -9.62 -6.27
C LYS A 18 13.69 -9.67 -5.84
N GLN A 19 13.36 -9.13 -4.66
CA GLN A 19 11.98 -9.02 -4.17
C GLN A 19 11.14 -8.13 -5.08
N ARG A 20 11.65 -6.96 -5.50
CA ARG A 20 10.97 -6.08 -6.46
C ARG A 20 10.72 -6.76 -7.82
N LEU A 21 11.70 -7.49 -8.34
CA LEU A 21 11.57 -8.24 -9.59
C LEU A 21 10.57 -9.40 -9.48
N LEU A 22 10.61 -10.17 -8.40
CA LEU A 22 9.63 -11.22 -8.13
C LEU A 22 8.21 -10.64 -8.01
N PHE A 23 8.05 -9.52 -7.32
CA PHE A 23 6.75 -8.85 -7.18
C PHE A 23 6.18 -8.34 -8.50
N ALA A 24 7.04 -7.79 -9.37
CA ALA A 24 6.65 -7.41 -10.73
C ALA A 24 6.13 -8.60 -11.55
N LEU A 25 6.55 -9.82 -11.23
CA LEU A 25 6.12 -11.05 -11.91
C LEU A 25 4.89 -11.71 -11.26
N THR A 26 4.70 -11.60 -9.94
CA THR A 26 3.62 -12.30 -9.21
C THR A 26 2.28 -11.55 -9.23
N ASN A 27 2.28 -10.21 -9.24
CA ASN A 27 1.05 -9.40 -9.30
C ASN A 27 1.15 -8.20 -10.24
N PHE A 28 2.04 -8.27 -11.25
CA PHE A 28 2.35 -7.13 -12.13
C PHE A 28 2.74 -5.84 -11.40
N GLY A 29 3.29 -5.95 -10.19
CA GLY A 29 3.63 -4.78 -9.37
C GLY A 29 2.44 -4.07 -8.73
N ARG A 30 1.23 -4.68 -8.71
CA ARG A 30 0.04 -4.08 -8.10
C ARG A 30 0.02 -4.33 -6.58
N PRO A 31 -0.34 -3.31 -5.77
CA PRO A 31 -0.46 -3.46 -4.32
C PRO A 31 -1.51 -4.51 -3.95
N THR A 32 -1.22 -5.31 -2.93
CA THR A 32 -2.14 -6.32 -2.40
C THR A 32 -2.86 -5.74 -1.19
N ILE A 33 -4.19 -5.71 -1.26
CA ILE A 33 -5.06 -5.24 -0.19
C ILE A 33 -5.86 -6.44 0.32
N SER A 34 -5.79 -6.72 1.62
CA SER A 34 -6.55 -7.78 2.28
C SER A 34 -7.59 -7.18 3.24
N VAL A 35 -8.68 -7.91 3.48
CA VAL A 35 -9.64 -7.54 4.53
C VAL A 35 -9.13 -8.07 5.86
N ARG A 36 -8.88 -7.17 6.81
CA ARG A 36 -8.43 -7.51 8.16
C ARG A 36 -9.58 -7.61 9.15
N ASP A 37 -10.57 -6.71 9.03
CA ASP A 37 -11.79 -6.75 9.85
C ASP A 37 -13.01 -6.27 9.05
N GLY A 38 -14.11 -7.03 9.11
CA GLY A 38 -15.40 -6.69 8.50
C GLY A 38 -16.42 -6.06 9.45
N ASN A 39 -16.07 -5.93 10.73
CA ASN A 39 -16.88 -5.28 11.75
C ASN A 39 -16.01 -4.39 12.65
N TYR A 40 -15.21 -3.54 12.01
CA TYR A 40 -14.27 -2.68 12.72
C TYR A 40 -15.00 -1.78 13.74
N GLU A 41 -14.43 -1.74 14.95
CA GLU A 41 -15.00 -1.06 16.13
C GLU A 41 -16.45 -1.46 16.47
N ASN A 42 -16.89 -2.64 16.03
CA ASN A 42 -18.28 -3.09 16.14
C ASN A 42 -19.28 -2.13 15.47
N ARG A 43 -18.81 -1.37 14.47
CA ARG A 43 -19.60 -0.42 13.70
C ARG A 43 -19.90 -0.95 12.30
N GLY A 44 -19.58 -2.20 11.97
CA GLY A 44 -19.72 -2.78 10.62
C GLY A 44 -18.91 -2.05 9.56
N GLU A 45 -17.88 -1.32 9.98
CA GLU A 45 -16.93 -0.65 9.09
C GLU A 45 -15.89 -1.66 8.60
N LEU A 46 -15.37 -1.43 7.40
CA LEU A 46 -14.40 -2.33 6.79
C LEU A 46 -12.98 -1.83 7.08
N TYR A 47 -12.14 -2.67 7.68
CA TYR A 47 -10.72 -2.41 7.87
C TYR A 47 -9.90 -3.27 6.93
N LEU A 48 -9.14 -2.61 6.08
CA LEU A 48 -8.28 -3.19 5.08
C LEU A 48 -6.82 -3.02 5.48
N GLU A 49 -5.99 -3.97 5.09
CA GLU A 49 -4.55 -3.92 5.29
C GLU A 49 -3.85 -3.96 3.93
N HIS A 50 -2.95 -3.01 3.71
CA HIS A 50 -2.04 -3.01 2.58
C HIS A 50 -0.79 -3.82 2.92
N GLU A 51 -0.62 -4.95 2.23
CA GLU A 51 0.55 -5.79 2.37
C GLU A 51 1.75 -5.13 1.69
N HIS A 52 2.57 -4.44 2.49
CA HIS A 52 3.71 -3.66 2.00
C HIS A 52 4.80 -4.58 1.43
N SER A 53 4.76 -4.76 0.12
CA SER A 53 5.66 -5.66 -0.62
C SER A 53 6.70 -4.85 -1.42
N GLY A 54 7.29 -3.82 -0.80
CA GLY A 54 8.38 -3.02 -1.38
C GLY A 54 7.98 -1.93 -2.38
N ALA A 55 6.67 -1.68 -2.54
CA ALA A 55 6.11 -0.55 -3.27
C ALA A 55 5.11 0.20 -2.37
N ASP A 56 5.29 1.52 -2.27
CA ASP A 56 4.37 2.37 -1.52
C ASP A 56 3.04 2.53 -2.26
N LEU A 57 1.95 2.58 -1.49
CA LEU A 57 0.64 2.83 -2.05
C LEU A 57 0.54 4.30 -2.46
N LYS A 58 0.24 4.55 -3.73
CA LYS A 58 -0.07 5.91 -4.20
C LYS A 58 -1.37 6.38 -3.56
N ILE A 59 -1.35 7.58 -2.99
CA ILE A 59 -2.51 8.13 -2.26
C ILE A 59 -3.73 8.25 -3.19
N ASP A 60 -3.57 8.77 -4.41
CA ASP A 60 -4.67 8.92 -5.37
C ASP A 60 -5.36 7.59 -5.70
N ASP A 61 -4.57 6.53 -5.88
CA ASP A 61 -5.08 5.17 -6.16
C ASP A 61 -5.76 4.58 -4.92
N ALA A 62 -5.23 4.83 -3.73
CA ALA A 62 -5.84 4.43 -2.46
C ALA A 62 -7.19 5.11 -2.26
N GLU A 63 -7.28 6.41 -2.48
CA GLU A 63 -8.53 7.17 -2.37
C GLU A 63 -9.59 6.68 -3.36
N ALA A 64 -9.19 6.43 -4.62
CA ALA A 64 -10.09 5.87 -5.63
C ALA A 64 -10.56 4.46 -5.24
N THR A 65 -9.66 3.63 -4.72
CA THR A 65 -9.97 2.28 -4.22
C THR A 65 -10.98 2.35 -3.08
N LEU A 66 -10.76 3.21 -2.09
CA LEU A 66 -11.67 3.42 -0.97
C LEU A 66 -13.06 3.91 -1.43
N ARG A 67 -13.13 4.84 -2.40
CA ARG A 67 -14.40 5.27 -3.00
C ARG A 67 -15.17 4.11 -3.62
N ASN A 68 -14.47 3.27 -4.38
CA ASN A 68 -15.07 2.12 -5.05
C ASN A 68 -15.53 1.05 -4.05
N ILE A 69 -14.71 0.75 -3.03
CA ILE A 69 -15.07 -0.23 -2.00
C ILE A 69 -16.24 0.27 -1.17
N HIS A 70 -16.25 1.55 -0.76
CA HIS A 70 -17.39 2.14 -0.06
C HIS A 70 -18.68 2.03 -0.87
N ARG A 71 -18.62 2.19 -2.20
CA ARG A 71 -19.80 2.02 -3.06
C ARG A 71 -20.38 0.60 -3.00
N LEU A 72 -19.55 -0.41 -2.75
CA LEU A 72 -19.98 -1.80 -2.60
C LEU A 72 -20.37 -2.14 -1.15
N TRP A 73 -19.61 -1.65 -0.18
CA TRP A 73 -19.79 -1.95 1.24
C TRP A 73 -20.86 -1.09 1.92
N THR A 74 -21.12 0.10 1.39
CA THR A 74 -22.11 1.10 1.85
C THR A 74 -21.89 1.70 3.24
N ARG A 75 -20.76 1.37 3.88
CA ARG A 75 -20.33 1.89 5.18
C ARG A 75 -18.89 2.38 5.11
N PRO A 76 -18.41 3.16 6.09
CA PRO A 76 -17.03 3.64 6.10
C PRO A 76 -16.00 2.52 5.92
N VAL A 77 -14.96 2.84 5.15
CA VAL A 77 -13.87 1.92 4.81
C VAL A 77 -12.55 2.56 5.19
N HIS A 78 -11.69 1.77 5.82
CA HIS A 78 -10.36 2.14 6.28
C HIS A 78 -9.32 1.25 5.62
N VAL A 79 -8.18 1.80 5.23
CA VAL A 79 -7.02 1.02 4.79
C VAL A 79 -5.78 1.49 5.55
N GLU A 80 -5.16 0.54 6.24
CA GLU A 80 -3.84 0.72 6.84
C GLU A 80 -2.77 0.51 5.75
N SER A 81 -1.88 1.48 5.60
CA SER A 81 -0.75 1.43 4.68
C SER A 81 0.49 2.04 5.34
N ARG A 82 1.64 1.97 4.67
CA ARG A 82 2.86 2.69 5.07
C ARG A 82 3.24 3.69 4.00
N ILE A 83 3.58 4.91 4.43
CA ILE A 83 4.14 5.98 3.60
C ILE A 83 5.45 6.39 4.26
N GLU A 84 6.56 6.35 3.52
CA GLU A 84 7.90 6.63 4.08
C GLU A 84 8.20 5.81 5.36
N ASP A 85 7.77 4.54 5.35
CA ASP A 85 7.87 3.58 6.47
C ASP A 85 7.09 3.98 7.74
N LYS A 86 6.26 5.02 7.68
CA LYS A 86 5.33 5.40 8.75
C LYS A 86 3.95 4.78 8.52
N PRO A 87 3.37 4.12 9.53
CA PRO A 87 2.01 3.61 9.42
C PRO A 87 0.99 4.76 9.32
N VAL A 88 0.11 4.65 8.34
CA VAL A 88 -0.97 5.60 8.08
C VAL A 88 -2.26 4.83 7.84
N VAL A 89 -3.38 5.41 8.28
CA VAL A 89 -4.72 4.90 8.01
C VAL A 89 -5.44 5.91 7.14
N LEU A 90 -5.78 5.49 5.93
CA LEU A 90 -6.63 6.24 5.02
C LEU A 90 -8.07 5.77 5.19
N SER A 91 -8.99 6.69 5.37
CA SER A 91 -10.40 6.40 5.65
C SER A 91 -11.30 7.15 4.67
N PHE A 92 -12.42 6.54 4.31
CA PHE A 92 -13.46 7.18 3.50
C PHE A 92 -14.84 6.88 4.07
N ASP A 93 -15.59 7.95 4.38
CA ASP A 93 -16.92 7.89 5.01
C ASP A 93 -18.08 8.00 4.01
N GLY A 94 -17.78 8.06 2.70
CA GLY A 94 -18.75 8.28 1.63
C GLY A 94 -18.77 9.70 1.08
N SER A 95 -18.21 10.67 1.82
CA SER A 95 -18.12 12.08 1.40
C SER A 95 -16.69 12.61 1.44
N ASN A 96 -15.95 12.30 2.51
CA ASN A 96 -14.63 12.86 2.77
C ASN A 96 -13.58 11.75 2.95
N HIS A 97 -12.37 12.03 2.48
CA HIS A 97 -11.18 11.25 2.79
C HIS A 97 -10.51 11.81 4.04
N GLN A 98 -10.13 10.92 4.95
CA GLN A 98 -9.37 11.27 6.15
C GLN A 98 -8.07 10.47 6.16
N ASN A 99 -6.96 11.15 6.47
CA ASN A 99 -5.67 10.51 6.65
C ASN A 99 -5.24 10.69 8.11
N ARG A 100 -5.01 9.57 8.80
CA ARG A 100 -4.52 9.53 10.17
C ARG A 100 -3.17 8.82 10.21
N SER A 101 -2.13 9.53 10.62
CA SER A 101 -0.85 8.89 10.98
C SER A 101 -0.99 8.17 12.32
N LEU A 102 -0.43 6.96 12.42
CA LEU A 102 -0.38 6.15 13.66
C LEU A 102 0.90 6.43 14.47
#